data_AF-A0A7C6WR30-F1
#
_entry.id   AF-A0A7C6WR30-F1
#
_cell.length_a   1.000
_cell.length_b   1.000
_cell.length_c   1.000
_cell.angle_alpha   90.00
_cell.angle_beta   90.00
_cell.angle_gamma   90.00
#
_symmetry.space_group_name_H-M   'P 1'
#
loop_
_entity.id
_entity.type
_entity.pdbx_description
1 polymer ?
#
loop_
_entity_poly.entity_id
_entity_poly.type
_entity_poly.pdbx_seq_one_letter_code
_entity_poly.pdbx_strand_id
1 'polypeptide(L)'
;MPGQIPPEVGSQRIERLIALQEGITTDVLNSLFGSTQHVLVDGTARRREHLTGKSGRNISVNFPGDTALIGRIVPVTITGAGSNTLRGRIQEGETP
;
A
#
# COMPACT_ATOMS: atom_id res chain seq x y z
N MET A 1 21.00 3.05 30.46
CA MET A 1 21.94 3.97 29.78
C MET A 1 21.82 5.35 30.42
N PRO A 2 22.91 6.14 30.55
CA PRO A 2 22.78 7.51 31.02
C PRO A 2 21.90 8.35 30.05
N GLY A 3 21.12 9.29 30.60
CA GLY A 3 20.24 10.16 29.81
C GLY A 3 18.86 9.58 29.43
N GLN A 4 18.42 8.49 30.08
CA GLN A 4 17.07 7.97 29.86
C GLN A 4 16.01 8.94 30.39
N ILE A 5 15.01 9.20 29.54
CA ILE A 5 13.79 9.91 29.92
C ILE A 5 12.83 8.96 30.65
N PRO A 6 11.90 9.49 31.46
CA PRO A 6 10.82 8.69 32.01
C PRO A 6 10.07 7.95 30.88
N PRO A 7 9.69 6.68 31.06
CA PRO A 7 9.00 5.89 30.04
C PRO A 7 7.77 6.58 29.46
N GLU A 8 7.01 7.29 30.30
CA GLU A 8 5.77 7.96 29.95
C GLU A 8 6.01 9.10 28.94
N VAL A 9 7.11 9.84 29.10
CA VAL A 9 7.52 10.89 28.16
C VAL A 9 7.91 10.29 26.80
N GLY A 10 8.58 9.14 26.83
CA GLY A 10 8.91 8.38 25.61
C GLY A 10 7.65 7.94 24.87
N SER A 11 6.71 7.31 25.56
CA SER A 11 5.45 6.84 25.01
C SER A 11 4.64 7.98 24.38
N GLN A 12 4.45 9.09 25.10
CA GLN A 12 3.71 10.26 24.58
C GLN A 12 4.31 10.83 23.30
N ARG A 13 5.65 10.86 23.19
CA ARG A 13 6.33 11.34 21.98
C ARG A 13 6.13 10.39 20.81
N ILE A 14 6.23 9.09 21.06
CA ILE A 14 6.03 8.04 20.06
C ILE A 14 4.59 8.07 19.54
N GLU A 15 3.58 8.18 20.41
CA GLU A 15 2.18 8.28 20.00
C GLU A 15 1.92 9.49 19.11
N ARG A 16 2.46 10.67 19.48
CA ARG A 16 2.35 11.87 18.65
C ARG A 16 3.01 11.71 17.28
N LEU A 17 4.17 11.05 17.24
CA LEU A 17 4.89 10.79 16.00
C LEU A 17 4.12 9.80 15.11
N ILE A 18 3.56 8.74 15.69
CA ILE A 18 2.74 7.76 14.97
C ILE A 18 1.53 8.46 14.34
N ALA A 19 0.79 9.26 15.13
CA ALA A 19 -0.38 9.99 14.63
C ALA A 19 -0.03 10.95 13.46
N LEU A 20 1.11 11.64 13.56
CA LEU A 20 1.60 12.50 12.47
C LEU A 20 1.93 11.68 11.21
N GLN A 21 2.62 10.55 11.39
CA GLN A 21 3.02 9.68 10.28
C GLN A 21 1.80 9.03 9.60
N GLU A 22 0.77 8.66 10.36
CA GLU A 22 -0.49 8.13 9.82
C GLU A 22 -1.22 9.17 8.95
N GLY A 23 -1.23 10.44 9.37
CA GLY A 23 -1.74 11.54 8.56
C GLY A 23 -0.99 11.69 7.23
N ILE A 24 0.34 11.76 7.28
CA ILE A 24 1.19 11.84 6.08
C ILE A 24 0.97 10.64 5.15
N THR A 25 0.84 9.44 5.72
CA THR A 25 0.59 8.21 4.96
C THR A 25 -0.74 8.30 4.22
N THR A 26 -1.79 8.78 4.90
CA THR A 26 -3.11 8.97 4.30
C THR A 26 -3.06 9.94 3.13
N ASP A 27 -2.40 11.09 3.30
CA ASP A 27 -2.27 12.11 2.24
C ASP A 27 -1.54 11.56 1.02
N VAL A 28 -0.43 10.84 1.24
CA VAL A 28 0.37 10.22 0.16
C VAL A 28 -0.42 9.14 -0.58
N LEU A 29 -1.20 8.32 0.12
CA LEU A 29 -2.00 7.28 -0.53
C LEU A 29 -3.16 7.89 -1.33
N ASN A 30 -3.81 8.93 -0.80
CA ASN A 30 -4.88 9.65 -1.50
C ASN A 30 -4.37 10.37 -2.74
N SER A 31 -3.13 10.91 -2.71
CA SER A 31 -2.53 11.57 -3.88
C SER A 31 -2.27 10.61 -5.05
N LEU A 32 -2.33 9.29 -4.82
CA LEU A 32 -2.14 8.27 -5.87
C LEU A 32 -3.44 7.89 -6.56
N PHE A 33 -4.59 8.37 -6.10
CA PHE A 33 -5.88 8.08 -6.72
C PHE A 33 -5.89 8.49 -8.20
N GLY A 34 -6.36 7.60 -9.08
CA GLY A 34 -6.38 7.81 -10.53
C GLY A 34 -5.02 7.63 -11.22
N SER A 35 -3.92 7.54 -10.49
CA SER A 35 -2.61 7.22 -11.07
C SER A 35 -2.54 5.76 -11.51
N THR A 36 -1.67 5.48 -12.48
CA THR A 36 -1.32 4.11 -12.87
C THR A 36 -0.02 3.71 -12.19
N GLN A 37 -0.04 2.57 -11.49
CA GLN A 37 1.10 2.00 -10.82
C GLN A 37 1.45 0.67 -11.47
N HIS A 38 2.73 0.45 -11.75
CA HIS A 38 3.23 -0.86 -12.17
C HIS A 38 3.41 -1.72 -10.92
N VAL A 39 2.65 -2.82 -10.85
CA VAL A 39 2.56 -3.65 -9.66
C VAL A 39 3.09 -5.04 -9.96
N LEU A 40 4.11 -5.46 -9.20
CA LEU A 40 4.54 -6.85 -9.18
C LEU A 40 3.54 -7.66 -8.37
N VAL A 41 2.87 -8.60 -9.02
CA VAL A 41 1.89 -9.48 -8.36
C VAL A 41 2.65 -10.58 -7.60
N ASP A 42 2.45 -10.66 -6.28
CA ASP A 42 3.16 -11.59 -5.41
C ASP A 42 2.26 -12.66 -4.77
N GLY A 43 0.94 -12.53 -4.88
CA GLY A 43 0.03 -13.57 -4.42
C GLY A 43 -1.45 -13.21 -4.45
N THR A 44 -2.24 -13.98 -3.72
CA THR A 44 -3.66 -13.73 -3.51
C THR A 44 -3.89 -12.88 -2.26
N ALA A 45 -4.81 -11.93 -2.35
CA ALA A 45 -5.20 -11.12 -1.21
C ALA A 45 -6.05 -11.94 -0.23
N ARG A 46 -6.19 -11.44 1.00
CA ARG A 46 -7.02 -12.06 2.05
C ARG A 46 -8.50 -12.20 1.62
N ARG A 47 -8.98 -11.30 0.76
CA ARG A 47 -10.31 -11.41 0.15
C ARG A 47 -10.20 -12.36 -1.04
N ARG A 48 -10.95 -13.47 -0.99
CA ARG A 48 -11.03 -14.44 -2.09
C ARG A 48 -11.38 -13.68 -3.38
N GLU A 49 -10.73 -14.07 -4.50
CA GLU A 49 -10.86 -13.45 -5.85
C GLU A 49 -10.07 -12.16 -6.10
N HIS A 50 -9.30 -11.67 -5.13
CA HIS A 50 -8.39 -10.54 -5.34
C HIS A 50 -6.93 -11.00 -5.34
N LEU A 51 -6.11 -10.33 -6.14
CA LEU A 51 -4.65 -10.41 -6.12
C LEU A 51 -4.08 -9.31 -5.23
N THR A 52 -2.87 -9.55 -4.74
CA THR A 52 -2.02 -8.57 -4.07
C THR A 52 -0.70 -8.46 -4.81
N GLY A 53 -0.10 -7.28 -4.73
CA GLY A 53 1.24 -7.03 -5.24
C GLY A 53 1.84 -5.75 -4.68
N LYS A 54 3.10 -5.50 -5.04
CA LYS A 54 3.85 -4.32 -4.64
C LYS A 54 4.05 -3.36 -5.81
N SER A 55 3.71 -2.09 -5.60
CA SER A 55 4.11 -1.03 -6.54
C SER A 55 5.61 -0.74 -6.45
N GLY A 56 6.16 0.04 -7.38
CA GLY A 56 7.55 0.52 -7.31
C GLY A 56 7.88 1.34 -6.05
N ARG A 57 6.87 1.82 -5.31
CA ARG A 57 7.02 2.48 -4.00
C ARG A 57 6.92 1.51 -2.81
N ASN A 58 6.93 0.20 -3.07
CA ASN A 58 6.71 -0.88 -2.10
C ASN A 58 5.35 -0.82 -1.36
N ILE A 59 4.37 -0.13 -1.94
CA ILE A 59 3.02 -0.03 -1.40
C ILE A 59 2.23 -1.24 -1.89
N SER A 60 1.54 -1.92 -0.98
CA SER A 60 0.68 -3.06 -1.34
C SER A 60 -0.57 -2.58 -2.07
N VAL A 61 -0.85 -3.19 -3.23
CA VAL A 61 -2.01 -2.88 -4.07
C VAL A 61 -2.86 -4.14 -4.21
N ASN A 62 -4.15 -4.03 -3.85
CA ASN A 62 -5.12 -5.11 -3.98
C ASN A 62 -6.07 -4.82 -5.13
N PHE A 63 -6.26 -5.78 -6.04
CA PHE A 63 -7.10 -5.61 -7.23
C PHE A 63 -7.66 -6.96 -7.69
N PRO A 64 -8.82 -6.99 -8.35
CA PRO A 64 -9.34 -8.22 -8.95
C PRO A 64 -8.46 -8.64 -10.14
N GLY A 65 -8.28 -9.95 -10.32
CA GLY A 65 -7.49 -10.50 -11.42
C GLY A 65 -7.26 -12.01 -11.31
N ASP A 66 -6.73 -12.60 -12.38
CA ASP A 66 -6.39 -14.03 -12.43
C ASP A 66 -5.05 -14.32 -11.75
N THR A 67 -5.01 -15.38 -10.93
CA THR A 67 -3.79 -15.95 -10.33
C THR A 67 -2.66 -16.23 -11.32
N ALA A 68 -2.96 -16.40 -12.61
CA ALA A 68 -1.95 -16.51 -13.68
C ALA A 68 -1.02 -15.28 -13.80
N LEU A 69 -1.40 -14.14 -13.19
CA LEU A 69 -0.60 -12.92 -13.17
C LEU A 69 0.48 -12.91 -12.07
N ILE A 70 0.48 -13.87 -11.14
CA ILE A 70 1.49 -13.96 -10.08
C ILE A 70 2.89 -14.07 -10.71
N GLY A 71 3.84 -13.27 -10.24
CA GLY A 71 5.19 -13.15 -10.79
C GLY A 71 5.32 -12.18 -11.96
N ARG A 72 4.22 -11.58 -12.44
CA ARG A 72 4.23 -10.56 -13.50
C ARG A 72 4.12 -9.15 -12.91
N ILE A 73 4.63 -8.18 -13.66
CA ILE A 73 4.39 -6.76 -13.40
C ILE A 73 3.23 -6.33 -14.30
N VAL A 74 2.17 -5.79 -13.72
CA VAL A 74 0.97 -5.34 -14.45
C VAL A 74 0.64 -3.87 -14.15
N PRO A 75 0.15 -3.11 -15.14
CA PRO A 75 -0.33 -1.76 -14.92
C PRO A 75 -1.69 -1.78 -14.20
N VAL A 76 -1.75 -1.14 -13.04
CA VAL A 76 -2.95 -1.05 -12.20
C VAL A 76 -3.31 0.42 -11.98
N THR A 77 -4.52 0.81 -12.37
CA THR A 77 -5.07 2.12 -12.03
C THR A 77 -5.61 2.10 -10.61
N ILE A 78 -5.14 3.04 -9.78
CA ILE A 78 -5.52 3.15 -8.37
C ILE A 78 -6.92 3.77 -8.27
N THR A 79 -7.82 3.06 -7.59
CA THR A 79 -9.24 3.42 -7.41
C THR A 79 -9.60 3.65 -5.95
N GLY A 80 -8.64 3.57 -5.04
CA GLY A 80 -8.86 3.89 -3.63
C GLY A 80 -7.66 3.55 -2.76
N ALA A 81 -7.73 4.00 -1.51
CA ALA A 81 -6.73 3.75 -0.47
C ALA A 81 -7.41 3.19 0.78
N GLY A 82 -6.71 2.29 1.48
CA GLY A 82 -6.94 1.97 2.89
C GLY A 82 -5.84 2.58 3.76
N SER A 83 -5.68 2.10 4.99
CA SER A 83 -4.71 2.69 5.93
C SER A 83 -3.26 2.66 5.42
N ASN A 84 -2.82 1.50 4.92
CA ASN A 84 -1.45 1.30 4.39
C ASN A 84 -1.44 0.54 3.05
N THR A 85 -2.58 0.46 2.36
CA THR A 85 -2.73 -0.31 1.12
C THR A 85 -3.51 0.48 0.10
N LEU A 86 -3.28 0.21 -1.17
CA LEU A 86 -4.06 0.75 -2.28
C LEU A 86 -5.02 -0.31 -2.80
N ARG A 87 -6.07 0.17 -3.47
CA ARG A 87 -6.99 -0.64 -4.26
C ARG A 87 -6.95 -0.15 -5.70
N GLY A 88 -7.12 -1.06 -6.63
CA GLY A 88 -7.09 -0.70 -8.04
C GLY A 88 -7.78 -1.71 -8.94
N ARG A 89 -7.61 -1.49 -10.23
CA ARG A 89 -8.03 -2.38 -11.31
C ARG A 89 -6.93 -2.45 -12.37
N ILE A 90 -6.73 -3.63 -12.96
CA ILE A 90 -5.79 -3.81 -14.06
C ILE A 90 -6.27 -2.98 -15.26
N GLN A 91 -5.35 -2.40 -16.02
CA GLN A 91 -5.68 -1.82 -17.32
C GLN A 91 -5.80 -2.94 -18.36
N GLU A 92 -6.98 -3.06 -18.99
CA GLU A 92 -7.19 -3.96 -20.12
C GLU A 92 -6.43 -3.41 -21.34
N GLY A 93 -5.42 -4.14 -21.83
CA GLY A 93 -4.75 -3.78 -23.08
C GLY A 93 -3.25 -4.02 -23.16
N GLU A 94 -2.57 -4.38 -22.07
CA GLU A 94 -1.13 -4.61 -22.10
C GLU A 94 -0.78 -5.92 -21.38
N THR A 95 -1.06 -7.03 -22.06
CA THR A 95 -0.46 -8.33 -21.74
C THR A 95 0.76 -8.48 -22.65
N PRO A 96 2.00 -8.48 -22.11
CA PRO A 96 3.14 -9.02 -22.86
C PRO A 96 3.06 -10.55 -22.99
#